data_AF-A0A944L810-F1
#
_entry.id   AF-A0A944L810-F1
#
_cell.length_a   1.000
_cell.length_b   1.000
_cell.length_c   1.000
_cell.angle_alpha   90.00
_cell.angle_beta   90.00
_cell.angle_gamma   90.00
#
_symmetry.space_group_name_H-M   'P 1'
#
loop_
_entity.id
_entity.type
_entity.pdbx_description
1 polymer ?
#
loop_
_entity_poly.entity_id
_entity_poly.type
_entity_poly.pdbx_seq_one_letter_code
_entity_poly.pdbx_strand_id
1 'polypeptide(L)'
;MEENSTRPQEARQPSAHDLEVLSRQLGRPVRDVVEIPARCVCGNPLVAATAPRLSNGTPFPTTFYLTHPVITSAVSRLEAGGLMNEMNDRLLADEPLAAAYAAAHEAYLEARNAIAARSGTGDVPEIAGVSAGGMPTRVKCLHVLVGHSLAAGPGVNPLGDAALEAIAEWWTKDLCYCDGAWDTAGEAPSRDLSRHGPQGLPEIVGREAPVRKSKSATPNEPTIGEVNE
;
A
#
# COMPACT_ATOMS: atom_id res chain seq x y z
N MET A 1 -21.56 3.86 32.90
CA MET A 1 -21.60 2.68 32.00
C MET A 1 -20.76 3.04 30.79
N GLU A 2 -19.44 2.96 30.92
CA GLU A 2 -18.44 3.38 29.92
C GLU A 2 -17.42 2.25 29.74
N GLU A 3 -17.82 1.14 29.12
CA GLU A 3 -16.96 -0.05 29.05
C GLU A 3 -17.03 -0.79 27.69
N ASN A 4 -17.41 -0.08 26.62
CA ASN A 4 -17.54 -0.73 25.30
C ASN A 4 -16.81 -0.05 24.13
N SER A 5 -16.00 0.98 24.37
CA SER A 5 -15.25 1.68 23.31
C SER A 5 -13.80 1.17 23.14
N THR A 6 -13.24 0.52 24.16
CA THR A 6 -11.81 0.16 24.24
C THR A 6 -11.42 -1.16 23.55
N ARG A 7 -12.35 -2.12 23.40
CA ARG A 7 -12.06 -3.47 22.87
C ARG A 7 -11.52 -3.53 21.43
N PRO A 8 -12.05 -2.76 20.46
CA PRO A 8 -11.49 -2.72 19.11
C PRO A 8 -10.12 -2.02 19.03
N GLN A 9 -9.83 -1.13 19.99
CA GLN A 9 -8.60 -0.33 20.03
C GLN A 9 -7.45 -1.10 20.68
N GLU A 10 -7.69 -1.83 21.78
CA GLU A 10 -6.68 -2.71 22.42
C GLU A 10 -6.20 -3.82 21.47
N ALA A 11 -7.10 -4.40 20.66
CA ALA A 11 -6.77 -5.44 19.69
C ALA A 11 -5.79 -4.99 18.59
N ARG A 12 -5.66 -3.66 18.37
CA ARG A 12 -4.77 -3.06 17.39
C ARG A 12 -3.43 -2.65 17.99
N GLN A 13 -3.25 -2.70 19.32
CA GLN A 13 -1.96 -2.35 19.91
C GLN A 13 -0.90 -3.42 19.54
N PRO A 14 0.31 -3.01 19.11
CA PRO A 14 1.37 -3.95 18.79
C PRO A 14 1.93 -4.59 20.06
N SER A 15 1.98 -5.93 20.08
CA SER A 15 2.75 -6.69 21.07
C SER A 15 4.22 -6.79 20.67
N ALA A 16 5.10 -7.18 21.62
CA ALA A 16 6.50 -7.47 21.29
C ALA A 16 6.63 -8.57 20.22
N HIS A 17 5.75 -9.58 20.27
CA HIS A 17 5.69 -10.64 19.26
C HIS A 17 5.31 -10.08 17.87
N ASP A 18 4.37 -9.14 17.80
CA ASP A 18 4.01 -8.50 16.53
C ASP A 18 5.22 -7.78 15.91
N LEU A 19 6.02 -7.07 16.72
CA LEU A 19 7.20 -6.37 16.24
C LEU A 19 8.30 -7.32 15.73
N GLU A 20 8.50 -8.47 16.39
CA GLU A 20 9.40 -9.53 15.90
C GLU A 20 8.90 -10.10 14.57
N VAL A 21 7.62 -10.45 14.48
CA VAL A 21 7.03 -11.00 13.25
C VAL A 21 7.12 -9.99 12.11
N LEU A 22 6.75 -8.73 12.34
CA LEU A 22 6.92 -7.66 11.35
C LEU A 22 8.36 -7.54 10.89
N SER A 23 9.32 -7.59 11.82
CA SER A 23 10.74 -7.47 11.47
C SER A 23 11.23 -8.64 10.61
N ARG A 24 10.76 -9.87 10.89
CA ARG A 24 11.03 -11.07 10.09
C ARG A 24 10.38 -10.99 8.71
N GLN A 25 9.11 -10.61 8.65
CA GLN A 25 8.38 -10.42 7.39
C GLN A 25 9.05 -9.37 6.48
N LEU A 26 9.59 -8.30 7.07
CA LEU A 26 10.27 -7.23 6.35
C LEU A 26 11.75 -7.51 6.04
N GLY A 27 12.35 -8.51 6.68
CA GLY A 27 13.79 -8.78 6.62
C GLY A 27 14.66 -7.67 7.23
N ARG A 28 14.09 -6.81 8.08
CA ARG A 28 14.77 -5.70 8.77
C ARG A 28 14.00 -5.30 10.04
N PRO A 29 14.62 -4.63 11.03
CA PRO A 29 13.88 -4.09 12.16
C PRO A 29 12.70 -3.22 11.71
N VAL A 30 11.53 -3.48 12.28
CA VAL A 30 10.37 -2.61 12.08
C VAL A 30 10.56 -1.30 12.86
N ARG A 31 9.97 -0.21 12.35
CA ARG A 31 10.20 1.15 12.87
C ARG A 31 8.90 1.81 13.26
N ASP A 32 8.89 2.42 14.43
CA ASP A 32 7.86 3.34 14.94
C ASP A 32 6.42 2.86 14.65
N VAL A 33 6.17 1.54 14.85
CA VAL A 33 4.85 0.93 14.68
C VAL A 33 3.95 1.38 15.82
N VAL A 34 2.82 1.96 15.47
CA VAL A 34 1.83 2.47 16.40
C VAL A 34 0.69 1.46 16.56
N GLU A 35 0.30 0.78 15.47
CA GLU A 35 -0.81 -0.19 15.47
C GLU A 35 -0.61 -1.34 14.49
N ILE A 36 -1.35 -2.42 14.73
CA ILE A 36 -1.58 -3.55 13.82
C ILE A 36 -3.03 -3.47 13.32
N PRO A 37 -3.32 -2.70 12.26
CA PRO A 37 -4.69 -2.48 11.81
C PRO A 37 -5.30 -3.71 11.09
N ALA A 38 -4.48 -4.66 10.64
CA ALA A 38 -4.95 -5.88 9.99
C ALA A 38 -4.13 -7.10 10.43
N ARG A 39 -4.82 -8.18 10.75
CA ARG A 39 -4.25 -9.46 11.22
C ARG A 39 -4.75 -10.62 10.35
N CYS A 40 -3.90 -11.63 10.23
CA CYS A 40 -4.25 -12.94 9.69
C CYS A 40 -5.20 -13.66 10.66
N VAL A 41 -5.92 -14.67 10.19
CA VAL A 41 -6.77 -15.53 11.05
C VAL A 41 -5.99 -16.23 12.17
N CYS A 42 -4.68 -16.39 12.05
CA CYS A 42 -3.81 -16.92 13.10
C CYS A 42 -3.30 -15.85 14.09
N GLY A 43 -3.67 -14.58 13.91
CA GLY A 43 -3.28 -13.46 14.77
C GLY A 43 -2.05 -12.67 14.29
N ASN A 44 -1.21 -13.25 13.41
CA ASN A 44 -0.03 -12.58 12.88
C ASN A 44 -0.36 -11.29 12.11
N PRO A 45 0.47 -10.25 12.19
CA PRO A 45 0.24 -8.98 11.50
C PRO A 45 0.32 -9.14 9.97
N LEU A 46 -0.61 -8.50 9.28
CA LEU A 46 -0.60 -8.33 7.82
C LEU A 46 -0.11 -6.95 7.41
N VAL A 47 -0.46 -5.95 8.21
CA VAL A 47 -0.19 -4.54 7.98
C VAL A 47 0.30 -3.92 9.28
N ALA A 48 1.35 -3.09 9.19
CA ALA A 48 1.77 -2.20 10.26
C ALA A 48 1.26 -0.78 9.97
N ALA A 49 0.77 -0.08 11.00
CA ALA A 49 0.54 1.36 10.95
C ALA A 49 1.71 2.08 11.63
N THR A 50 2.49 2.83 10.86
CA THR A 50 3.70 3.54 11.33
C THR A 50 3.43 5.02 11.55
N ALA A 51 4.09 5.60 12.55
CA ALA A 51 4.04 7.03 12.83
C ALA A 51 4.44 7.86 11.58
N PRO A 52 3.79 9.01 11.33
CA PRO A 52 4.07 9.83 10.15
C PRO A 52 5.43 10.53 10.20
N ARG A 53 6.12 10.49 11.33
CA ARG A 53 7.52 10.84 11.50
C ARG A 53 8.17 9.77 12.36
N LEU A 54 9.30 9.27 11.91
CA LEU A 54 10.09 8.30 12.64
C LEU A 54 10.78 8.96 13.84
N SER A 55 11.19 8.17 14.82
CA SER A 55 11.91 8.65 16.02
C SER A 55 13.23 9.36 15.70
N ASN A 56 13.82 9.09 14.54
CA ASN A 56 15.00 9.80 14.04
C ASN A 56 14.68 11.15 13.35
N GLY A 57 13.42 11.59 13.36
CA GLY A 57 12.95 12.85 12.77
C GLY A 57 12.53 12.76 11.29
N THR A 58 12.76 11.64 10.61
CA THR A 58 12.47 11.49 9.17
C THR A 58 10.96 11.44 8.91
N PRO A 59 10.39 12.27 8.02
CA PRO A 59 9.01 12.13 7.60
C PRO A 59 8.76 10.78 6.91
N PHE A 60 7.64 10.13 7.23
CA PHE A 60 7.27 8.81 6.71
C PHE A 60 5.86 8.84 6.12
N PRO A 61 5.71 9.11 4.81
CA PRO A 61 4.38 9.30 4.20
C PRO A 61 3.53 8.02 4.14
N THR A 62 4.15 6.84 4.28
CA THR A 62 3.46 5.54 4.18
C THR A 62 3.05 5.06 5.57
N THR A 63 1.85 5.40 6.00
CA THR A 63 1.26 4.98 7.27
C THR A 63 0.99 3.48 7.28
N PHE A 64 0.31 2.94 6.27
CA PHE A 64 -0.05 1.51 6.20
C PHE A 64 0.95 0.72 5.37
N TYR A 65 1.80 -0.05 6.05
CA TYR A 65 2.84 -0.85 5.43
C TYR A 65 2.42 -2.32 5.39
N LEU A 66 2.17 -2.85 4.18
CA LEU A 66 1.85 -4.26 3.95
C LEU A 66 3.13 -5.10 4.13
N THR A 67 3.11 -6.05 5.05
CA THR A 67 4.32 -6.80 5.46
C THR A 67 4.27 -8.27 5.10
N HIS A 68 3.08 -8.89 5.07
CA HIS A 68 2.96 -10.33 4.90
C HIS A 68 3.56 -10.83 3.56
N PRO A 69 4.62 -11.67 3.56
CA PRO A 69 5.39 -12.03 2.36
C PRO A 69 4.57 -12.65 1.22
N VAL A 70 3.56 -13.47 1.54
CA VAL A 70 2.67 -14.05 0.51
C VAL A 70 1.85 -12.98 -0.20
N ILE A 71 1.31 -12.00 0.55
CA ILE A 71 0.49 -10.93 0.00
C ILE A 71 1.37 -9.97 -0.79
N THR A 72 2.52 -9.56 -0.24
CA THR A 72 3.45 -8.66 -0.95
C THR A 72 3.97 -9.29 -2.25
N SER A 73 4.28 -10.58 -2.24
CA SER A 73 4.65 -11.32 -3.45
C SER A 73 3.51 -11.37 -4.48
N ALA A 74 2.29 -11.66 -4.05
CA ALA A 74 1.11 -11.67 -4.93
C ALA A 74 0.84 -10.29 -5.55
N VAL A 75 0.87 -9.23 -4.74
CA VAL A 75 0.71 -7.85 -5.20
C VAL A 75 1.83 -7.45 -6.16
N SER A 76 3.08 -7.85 -5.89
CA SER A 76 4.20 -7.62 -6.82
C SER A 76 3.98 -8.30 -8.18
N ARG A 77 3.35 -9.47 -8.23
CA ARG A 77 2.98 -10.12 -9.51
C ARG A 77 1.97 -9.28 -10.29
N LEU A 78 0.95 -8.73 -9.63
CA LEU A 78 0.00 -7.81 -10.28
C LEU A 78 0.65 -6.53 -10.79
N GLU A 79 1.56 -5.93 -9.99
CA GLU A 79 2.32 -4.76 -10.40
C GLU A 79 3.17 -5.04 -11.64
N ALA A 80 3.88 -6.18 -11.67
CA ALA A 80 4.66 -6.62 -12.83
C ALA A 80 3.77 -6.97 -14.05
N GLY A 81 2.55 -7.47 -13.80
CA GLY A 81 1.54 -7.75 -14.82
C GLY A 81 0.92 -6.51 -15.45
N GLY A 82 1.16 -5.31 -14.91
CA GLY A 82 0.71 -4.05 -15.49
C GLY A 82 -0.64 -3.54 -15.00
N LEU A 83 -1.24 -4.17 -13.97
CA LEU A 83 -2.55 -3.79 -13.43
C LEU A 83 -2.64 -2.31 -13.01
N MET A 84 -1.53 -1.74 -12.54
CA MET A 84 -1.49 -0.31 -12.20
C MET A 84 -1.77 0.60 -13.40
N ASN A 85 -1.35 0.22 -14.61
CA ASN A 85 -1.62 1.01 -15.81
C ASN A 85 -3.11 0.97 -16.14
N GLU A 86 -3.72 -0.22 -16.08
CA GLU A 86 -5.16 -0.39 -16.31
C GLU A 86 -6.00 0.40 -15.28
N MET A 87 -5.61 0.37 -14.01
CA MET A 87 -6.26 1.16 -12.97
C MET A 87 -6.11 2.67 -13.21
N ASN A 88 -4.95 3.13 -13.69
CA ASN A 88 -4.75 4.54 -14.05
C ASN A 88 -5.63 4.94 -15.24
N ASP A 89 -5.74 4.10 -16.28
CA ASP A 89 -6.61 4.35 -17.42
C ASP A 89 -8.08 4.44 -16.98
N ARG A 90 -8.50 3.57 -16.05
CA ARG A 90 -9.84 3.63 -15.46
C ARG A 90 -10.08 4.90 -14.66
N LEU A 91 -9.12 5.38 -13.86
CA LEU A 91 -9.25 6.64 -13.12
C LEU A 91 -9.47 7.84 -14.04
N LEU A 92 -8.95 7.81 -15.28
CA LEU A 92 -9.18 8.87 -16.27
C LEU A 92 -10.55 8.78 -16.95
N ALA A 93 -11.13 7.58 -17.02
CA ALA A 93 -12.36 7.31 -17.78
C ALA A 93 -13.63 7.20 -16.91
N ASP A 94 -13.49 6.89 -15.63
CA ASP A 94 -14.59 6.58 -14.70
C ASP A 94 -14.60 7.62 -13.56
N GLU A 95 -15.46 8.64 -13.72
CA GLU A 95 -15.62 9.73 -12.76
C GLU A 95 -16.10 9.25 -11.37
N PRO A 96 -17.10 8.36 -11.25
CA PRO A 96 -17.45 7.73 -9.97
C PRO A 96 -16.28 7.03 -9.27
N LEU A 97 -15.46 6.27 -10.00
CA LEU A 97 -14.27 5.62 -9.44
C LEU A 97 -13.24 6.66 -8.96
N ALA A 98 -12.98 7.71 -9.75
CA ALA A 98 -12.07 8.77 -9.38
C ALA A 98 -12.54 9.50 -8.10
N ALA A 99 -13.84 9.77 -7.98
CA ALA A 99 -14.43 10.36 -6.77
C ALA A 99 -14.28 9.44 -5.56
N ALA A 100 -14.53 8.13 -5.71
CA ALA A 100 -14.35 7.16 -4.63
C ALA A 100 -12.87 7.02 -4.21
N TYR A 101 -11.93 7.07 -5.15
CA TYR A 101 -10.49 7.04 -4.85
C TYR A 101 -9.99 8.35 -4.20
N ALA A 102 -10.61 9.49 -4.52
CA ALA A 102 -10.41 10.75 -3.79
C ALA A 102 -10.95 10.68 -2.36
N ALA A 103 -12.11 10.05 -2.13
CA ALA A 103 -12.60 9.80 -0.77
C ALA A 103 -11.65 8.88 0.02
N ALA A 104 -11.07 7.85 -0.64
CA ALA A 104 -10.06 6.98 -0.04
C ALA A 104 -8.80 7.75 0.39
N HIS A 105 -8.39 8.76 -0.39
CA HIS A 105 -7.30 9.65 -0.05
C HIS A 105 -7.57 10.43 1.25
N GLU A 106 -8.74 11.04 1.37
CA GLU A 106 -9.13 11.78 2.58
C GLU A 106 -9.20 10.86 3.81
N ALA A 107 -9.80 9.67 3.65
CA ALA A 107 -9.84 8.67 4.72
C ALA A 107 -8.43 8.23 5.18
N TYR A 108 -7.49 8.10 4.24
CA TYR A 108 -6.09 7.82 4.56
C TYR A 108 -5.46 8.96 5.39
N LEU A 109 -5.68 10.22 4.99
CA LEU A 109 -5.16 11.38 5.71
C LEU A 109 -5.72 11.48 7.13
N GLU A 110 -7.02 11.26 7.29
CA GLU A 110 -7.69 11.21 8.59
C GLU A 110 -7.09 10.11 9.47
N ALA A 111 -6.96 8.89 8.93
CA ALA A 111 -6.39 7.78 9.68
C ALA A 111 -4.92 8.03 10.08
N ARG A 112 -4.13 8.67 9.20
CA ARG A 112 -2.76 9.10 9.52
C ARG A 112 -2.74 10.13 10.64
N ASN A 113 -3.62 11.13 10.62
CA ASN A 113 -3.70 12.13 11.67
C ASN A 113 -4.08 11.49 13.01
N ALA A 114 -4.97 10.50 13.00
CA ALA A 114 -5.31 9.73 14.17
C ALA A 114 -4.11 8.92 14.72
N ILE A 115 -3.32 8.30 13.84
CA ILE A 115 -2.05 7.65 14.20
C ILE A 115 -1.07 8.67 14.80
N ALA A 116 -0.92 9.86 14.19
CA ALA A 116 -0.04 10.93 14.65
C ALA A 116 -0.37 11.39 16.08
N ALA A 117 -1.67 11.53 16.38
CA ALA A 117 -2.15 11.88 17.71
C ALA A 117 -1.80 10.80 18.74
N ARG A 118 -1.95 9.51 18.38
CA ARG A 118 -1.62 8.39 19.27
C ARG A 118 -0.12 8.21 19.50
N SER A 119 0.70 8.46 18.48
CA SER A 119 2.16 8.38 18.59
C SER A 119 2.80 9.64 19.20
N GLY A 120 2.03 10.69 19.46
CA GLY A 120 2.54 11.97 19.93
C GLY A 120 3.45 12.67 18.91
N THR A 121 3.36 12.29 17.63
CA THR A 121 4.20 12.84 16.57
C THR A 121 3.83 14.28 16.22
N GLY A 122 2.57 14.66 16.44
CA GLY A 122 2.04 15.97 16.03
C GLY A 122 2.02 16.15 14.51
N ASP A 123 1.99 17.40 14.08
CA ASP A 123 1.93 17.76 12.66
C ASP A 123 3.25 17.45 11.93
N VAL A 124 3.13 16.95 10.69
CA VAL A 124 4.27 16.65 9.80
C VAL A 124 4.09 17.41 8.48
N PRO A 125 4.45 18.71 8.43
CA PRO A 125 4.20 19.58 7.28
C PRO A 125 4.76 19.06 5.95
N GLU A 126 5.88 18.33 5.98
CA GLU A 126 6.55 17.79 4.80
C GLU A 126 5.70 16.79 4.01
N ILE A 127 4.67 16.22 4.63
CA ILE A 127 3.74 15.25 4.01
C ILE A 127 2.27 15.67 4.17
N ALA A 128 2.01 16.93 4.54
CA ALA A 128 0.66 17.45 4.65
C ALA A 128 -0.07 17.36 3.29
N GLY A 129 -1.32 16.86 3.30
CA GLY A 129 -2.09 16.61 2.08
C GLY A 129 -1.54 15.50 1.16
N VAL A 130 -0.40 14.89 1.49
CA VAL A 130 0.20 13.81 0.69
C VAL A 130 -0.10 12.48 1.35
N SER A 131 -1.00 11.71 0.74
CA SER A 131 -1.17 10.29 1.06
C SER A 131 -0.11 9.42 0.33
N ALA A 132 -0.22 8.10 0.44
CA ALA A 132 0.70 7.17 -0.22
C ALA A 132 0.11 6.58 -1.51
N GLY A 133 0.91 5.78 -2.23
CA GLY A 133 0.41 5.05 -3.42
C GLY A 133 0.10 5.88 -4.66
N GLY A 134 0.30 7.21 -4.62
CA GLY A 134 -0.01 8.10 -5.75
C GLY A 134 -1.45 8.62 -5.72
N MET A 135 -2.22 8.25 -4.70
CA MET A 135 -3.54 8.81 -4.42
C MET A 135 -3.52 10.35 -4.37
N PRO A 136 -4.62 11.03 -4.78
CA PRO A 136 -5.84 10.45 -5.34
C PRO A 136 -5.83 10.33 -6.88
N THR A 137 -4.76 10.77 -7.56
CA THR A 137 -4.81 10.97 -9.01
C THR A 137 -4.24 9.82 -9.82
N ARG A 138 -3.46 8.93 -9.18
CA ARG A 138 -2.85 7.77 -9.84
C ARG A 138 -2.58 6.62 -8.88
N VAL A 139 -2.26 5.47 -9.45
CA VAL A 139 -1.70 4.31 -8.77
C VAL A 139 -0.22 4.21 -9.14
N LYS A 140 0.66 4.42 -8.14
CA LYS A 140 2.12 4.25 -8.25
C LYS A 140 2.61 2.93 -7.65
N CYS A 141 1.84 2.36 -6.72
CA CYS A 141 2.17 1.14 -6.01
C CYS A 141 0.90 0.56 -5.37
N LEU A 142 0.61 -0.71 -5.63
CA LEU A 142 -0.55 -1.44 -5.10
C LEU A 142 -0.36 -1.85 -3.64
N HIS A 143 0.88 -2.09 -3.20
CA HIS A 143 1.16 -2.58 -1.84
C HIS A 143 0.52 -1.70 -0.75
N VAL A 144 0.59 -0.39 -0.91
CA VAL A 144 -0.01 0.55 0.04
C VAL A 144 -1.52 0.70 -0.12
N LEU A 145 -2.07 0.49 -1.32
CA LEU A 145 -3.52 0.47 -1.49
C LEU A 145 -4.14 -0.77 -0.84
N VAL A 146 -3.50 -1.94 -1.02
CA VAL A 146 -3.86 -3.18 -0.33
C VAL A 146 -3.69 -3.04 1.18
N GLY A 147 -2.56 -2.48 1.63
CA GLY A 147 -2.33 -2.18 3.05
C GLY A 147 -3.40 -1.27 3.65
N HIS A 148 -3.79 -0.22 2.93
CA HIS A 148 -4.87 0.69 3.35
C HIS A 148 -6.23 -0.01 3.37
N SER A 149 -6.56 -0.82 2.37
CA SER A 149 -7.85 -1.53 2.29
C SER A 149 -8.00 -2.56 3.42
N LEU A 150 -6.94 -3.31 3.72
CA LEU A 150 -6.93 -4.23 4.85
C LEU A 150 -7.09 -3.49 6.19
N ALA A 151 -6.51 -2.29 6.32
CA ALA A 151 -6.57 -1.50 7.55
C ALA A 151 -7.92 -0.80 7.77
N ALA A 152 -8.48 -0.22 6.71
CA ALA A 152 -9.71 0.57 6.76
C ALA A 152 -10.97 -0.29 6.61
N GLY A 153 -10.85 -1.42 5.91
CA GLY A 153 -11.96 -2.32 5.60
C GLY A 153 -12.49 -2.16 4.17
N PRO A 154 -13.32 -3.12 3.71
CA PRO A 154 -13.85 -3.14 2.35
C PRO A 154 -14.67 -1.90 2.01
N GLY A 155 -14.53 -1.42 0.78
CA GLY A 155 -15.27 -0.29 0.24
C GLY A 155 -14.63 1.08 0.50
N VAL A 156 -13.61 1.16 1.37
CA VAL A 156 -12.92 2.44 1.65
C VAL A 156 -11.95 2.80 0.54
N ASN A 157 -11.24 1.83 -0.03
CA ASN A 157 -10.27 2.07 -1.10
C ASN A 157 -10.55 1.13 -2.28
N PRO A 158 -11.33 1.56 -3.28
CA PRO A 158 -11.85 0.68 -4.32
C PRO A 158 -10.76 0.02 -5.16
N LEU A 159 -9.62 0.69 -5.36
CA LEU A 159 -8.50 0.13 -6.13
C LEU A 159 -7.67 -0.86 -5.31
N GLY A 160 -7.55 -0.64 -3.99
CA GLY A 160 -6.93 -1.62 -3.12
C GLY A 160 -7.81 -2.85 -2.89
N ASP A 161 -9.14 -2.69 -2.85
CA ASP A 161 -10.11 -3.79 -2.82
C ASP A 161 -10.06 -4.62 -4.11
N ALA A 162 -10.02 -3.96 -5.27
CA ALA A 162 -9.85 -4.64 -6.55
C ALA A 162 -8.51 -5.42 -6.63
N ALA A 163 -7.43 -4.87 -6.05
CA ALA A 163 -6.16 -5.57 -5.96
C ALA A 163 -6.21 -6.79 -5.01
N LEU A 164 -6.95 -6.70 -3.91
CA LEU A 164 -7.22 -7.82 -3.00
C LEU A 164 -8.00 -8.95 -3.69
N GLU A 165 -9.00 -8.59 -4.48
CA GLU A 165 -9.76 -9.57 -5.28
C GLU A 165 -8.86 -10.22 -6.34
N ALA A 166 -8.04 -9.44 -7.03
CA ALA A 166 -7.14 -9.93 -8.07
C ALA A 166 -6.02 -10.87 -7.56
N ILE A 167 -5.69 -10.85 -6.26
CA ILE A 167 -4.73 -11.81 -5.67
C ILE A 167 -5.38 -13.05 -5.07
N ALA A 168 -6.70 -13.24 -5.21
CA ALA A 168 -7.44 -14.31 -4.54
C ALA A 168 -6.93 -15.73 -4.85
N GLU A 169 -6.29 -15.94 -6.00
CA GLU A 169 -5.66 -17.22 -6.34
C GLU A 169 -4.45 -17.57 -5.46
N TRP A 170 -3.76 -16.56 -4.91
CA TRP A 170 -2.57 -16.74 -4.06
C TRP A 170 -2.85 -16.52 -2.58
N TRP A 171 -3.84 -15.68 -2.25
CA TRP A 171 -4.15 -15.33 -0.88
C TRP A 171 -5.62 -14.92 -0.72
N THR A 172 -6.26 -15.41 0.33
CA THR A 172 -7.58 -14.94 0.78
C THR A 172 -7.55 -14.61 2.26
N LYS A 173 -8.40 -13.67 2.69
CA LYS A 173 -8.44 -13.20 4.09
C LYS A 173 -8.87 -14.26 5.10
N ASP A 174 -9.56 -15.30 4.66
CA ASP A 174 -10.21 -16.30 5.51
C ASP A 174 -9.31 -17.52 5.80
N LEU A 175 -8.14 -17.61 5.16
CA LEU A 175 -7.17 -18.68 5.34
C LEU A 175 -5.83 -18.16 5.87
N CYS A 176 -5.09 -19.01 6.58
CA CYS A 176 -3.75 -18.70 7.05
C CYS A 176 -2.71 -19.10 6.00
N TYR A 177 -1.80 -18.17 5.69
CA TYR A 177 -0.66 -18.39 4.79
C TYR A 177 0.68 -18.04 5.46
N CYS A 178 0.73 -18.10 6.79
CA CYS A 178 1.92 -17.69 7.55
C CYS A 178 2.99 -18.78 7.63
N ASP A 179 2.58 -20.05 7.59
CA ASP A 179 3.51 -21.16 7.71
C ASP A 179 4.47 -21.20 6.50
N GLY A 180 5.77 -21.27 6.79
CA GLY A 180 6.83 -21.21 5.78
C GLY A 180 6.97 -19.89 5.01
N ALA A 181 6.18 -18.86 5.29
CA ALA A 181 6.20 -17.60 4.53
C ALA A 181 7.38 -16.66 4.90
N TRP A 182 7.94 -16.82 6.09
CA TRP A 182 9.18 -16.19 6.55
C TRP A 182 9.91 -17.13 7.49
N ASP A 183 11.16 -16.82 7.81
CA ASP A 183 11.90 -17.57 8.83
C ASP A 183 11.32 -17.30 10.22
N THR A 184 10.56 -18.26 10.75
CA THR A 184 9.96 -18.20 12.10
C THR A 184 10.90 -18.71 13.19
N ALA A 185 11.98 -19.40 12.83
CA ALA A 185 12.89 -20.06 13.76
C ALA A 185 14.18 -19.25 14.00
N GLY A 186 14.59 -18.42 13.03
CA GLY A 186 15.76 -17.55 13.12
C GLY A 186 15.58 -16.34 14.03
N GLU A 187 16.69 -15.74 14.46
CA GLU A 187 16.68 -14.48 15.21
C GLU A 187 16.09 -13.36 14.36
N ALA A 188 15.24 -12.52 14.96
CA ALA A 188 14.69 -11.38 14.26
C ALA A 188 15.83 -10.41 13.84
N PRO A 189 15.76 -9.83 12.62
CA PRO A 189 16.80 -8.89 12.18
C PRO A 189 16.97 -7.74 13.18
N SER A 190 18.20 -7.52 13.66
CA SER A 190 18.51 -6.51 14.69
C SER A 190 19.18 -5.25 14.15
N ARG A 191 19.63 -5.24 12.89
CA ARG A 191 20.31 -4.10 12.25
C ARG A 191 19.46 -3.50 11.14
N ASP A 192 19.16 -2.21 11.23
CA ASP A 192 18.53 -1.48 10.14
C ASP A 192 19.58 -1.13 9.07
N LEU A 193 19.55 -1.83 7.94
CA LEU A 193 20.38 -1.55 6.76
C LEU A 193 19.65 -0.69 5.72
N SER A 194 18.48 -0.14 6.06
CA SER A 194 17.71 0.73 5.17
C SER A 194 18.56 1.93 4.77
N ARG A 195 18.64 2.21 3.47
CA ARG A 195 19.41 3.34 2.91
C ARG A 195 18.85 4.74 3.24
N HIS A 196 17.92 4.84 4.19
CA HIS A 196 17.23 6.08 4.56
C HIS A 196 17.95 6.77 5.72
N GLY A 197 19.24 7.04 5.56
CA GLY A 197 19.91 8.08 6.36
C GLY A 197 19.30 9.46 6.05
N PRO A 198 19.75 10.54 6.70
CA PRO A 198 19.23 11.90 6.49
C PRO A 198 19.62 12.42 5.11
N GLN A 199 19.00 11.87 4.07
CA GLN A 199 19.02 12.37 2.72
C GLN A 199 17.67 13.03 2.58
N GLY A 200 17.69 14.38 2.56
CA GLY A 200 16.52 15.19 2.33
C GLY A 200 15.70 14.56 1.20
N LEU A 201 14.40 14.39 1.46
CA LEU A 201 13.46 13.89 0.47
C LEU A 201 13.70 14.71 -0.81
N PRO A 202 14.01 14.10 -1.97
CA PRO A 202 13.90 14.84 -3.22
C PRO A 202 12.48 15.42 -3.27
N GLU A 203 12.33 16.66 -3.75
CA GLU A 203 11.04 17.34 -3.87
C GLU A 203 9.97 16.33 -4.28
N ILE A 204 8.94 16.15 -3.44
CA ILE A 204 7.85 15.19 -3.65
C ILE A 204 6.89 15.75 -4.73
N VAL A 205 7.46 16.19 -5.85
CA VAL A 205 6.73 16.44 -7.09
C VAL A 205 6.80 15.12 -7.84
N GLY A 206 5.72 14.36 -7.78
CA GLY A 206 5.62 13.11 -8.54
C GLY A 206 5.95 13.39 -10.00
N ARG A 207 6.97 12.71 -10.54
CA ARG A 207 7.27 12.79 -11.98
C ARG A 207 5.98 12.50 -12.75
N GLU A 208 5.68 13.39 -13.70
CA GLU A 208 4.55 13.21 -14.63
C GLU A 208 4.60 11.81 -15.24
N ALA A 209 3.43 11.21 -15.41
CA ALA A 209 3.32 9.91 -16.03
C ALA A 209 3.93 10.00 -17.45
N PRO A 210 4.79 9.06 -17.86
CA PRO A 210 5.32 9.06 -19.22
C PRO A 210 4.16 8.93 -20.21
N VAL A 211 3.96 9.97 -21.03
CA VAL A 211 2.97 9.99 -22.09
C VAL A 211 3.36 8.94 -23.14
N ARG A 212 2.54 7.90 -23.30
CA ARG A 212 2.71 6.94 -24.40
C ARG A 212 2.35 7.63 -25.71
N LYS A 213 3.28 7.67 -26.66
CA LYS A 213 2.96 8.00 -28.06
C LYS A 213 2.09 6.87 -28.62
N SER A 214 0.87 7.19 -29.07
CA SER A 214 0.05 6.23 -29.80
C SER A 214 0.77 5.80 -31.08
N LYS A 215 0.83 4.49 -31.34
CA LYS A 215 1.25 3.99 -32.66
C LYS A 215 0.13 4.38 -33.63
N SER A 216 0.40 5.33 -34.51
CA SER A 216 -0.48 5.60 -35.66
C SER A 216 -0.54 4.34 -36.52
N ALA A 217 -1.74 3.80 -36.70
CA ALA A 217 -2.01 2.75 -37.66
C ALA A 217 -1.74 3.29 -39.06
N THR A 218 -0.78 2.71 -39.77
CA THR A 218 -0.62 2.91 -41.22
C THR A 218 -1.73 2.16 -41.94
N PRO A 219 -2.54 2.80 -42.80
CA PRO A 219 -3.49 2.10 -43.64
C PRO A 219 -2.71 1.37 -44.75
N ASN A 220 -2.91 0.06 -44.86
CA ASN A 220 -2.36 -0.75 -45.94
C ASN A 220 -3.35 -0.69 -47.11
N GLU A 221 -2.99 -0.01 -48.19
CA GLU A 221 -3.75 0.04 -49.44
C GLU A 221 -3.52 -1.26 -50.25
N PRO A 222 -4.57 -1.91 -50.79
CA PRO A 222 -4.38 -3.07 -51.64
C PRO A 222 -3.98 -2.64 -53.05
N THR A 223 -2.89 -3.21 -53.56
CA THR A 223 -2.42 -3.02 -54.94
C THR A 223 -3.36 -3.78 -55.89
N ILE A 224 -4.07 -3.02 -56.72
CA ILE A 224 -4.84 -3.48 -57.88
C ILE A 224 -3.87 -4.01 -58.92
N GLY A 225 -3.97 -5.31 -59.25
CA GLY A 225 -3.21 -5.94 -60.32
C GLY A 225 -3.71 -5.47 -61.68
N GLU A 226 -2.83 -4.89 -62.48
CA GLU A 226 -3.04 -4.62 -63.90
C GLU A 226 -3.19 -5.93 -64.67
N VAL A 227 -4.29 -6.03 -65.40
CA VAL A 227 -4.45 -6.88 -66.57
C VAL A 227 -3.74 -6.22 -67.75
N ASN A 228 -2.97 -6.98 -68.53
CA ASN A 228 -3.00 -6.92 -70.01
C ASN A 228 -2.11 -8.01 -70.66
N GLU A 229 -2.75 -8.66 -71.63
CA GLU A 229 -2.29 -9.48 -72.79
C GLU A 229 -1.46 -10.76 -72.58
#